data_AF-A0A820UL42-F1
#
_entry.id   AF-A0A820UL42-F1
#
_cell.length_a   1.000
_cell.length_b   1.000
_cell.length_c   1.000
_cell.angle_alpha   90.00
_cell.angle_beta   90.00
_cell.angle_gamma   90.00
#
_symmetry.space_group_name_H-M   'P 1'
#
loop_
_entity.id
_entity.type
_entity.pdbx_description
1 polymer ?
#
loop_
_entity_poly.entity_id
_entity_poly.type
_entity_poly.pdbx_seq_one_letter_code
_entity_poly.pdbx_strand_id
1 'polypeptide(L)'
;NIPDCQGRVPVGVDSLGLRTTVAGGLGLTGGNETHTIAVNQLPSHSHDIGSISMSLSGNHYHSINDPGHNHGGITGSSGFLNGNGRWNAGKDGWRIGEGTHSHSIPTGYTGISMNNAGSHSHTLSGETGSVGDGKKFSLMQPYQTVNYIIYTD
;
A
#
# COMPACT_ATOMS: atom_id res chain seq x y z
N ASN A 1 69.76 1.47 -13.13
CA ASN A 1 68.30 1.62 -13.33
C ASN A 1 67.65 1.30 -11.98
N ILE A 2 67.02 2.26 -11.32
CA ILE A 2 66.44 2.11 -9.97
C ILE A 2 64.91 2.10 -10.12
N PRO A 3 64.17 1.20 -9.45
CA PRO A 3 62.70 1.20 -9.49
C PRO A 3 62.11 2.52 -8.99
N ASP A 4 61.12 3.06 -9.72
CA ASP A 4 60.39 4.27 -9.32
C ASP A 4 59.22 3.92 -8.38
N CYS A 5 59.44 4.11 -7.09
CA CYS A 5 58.46 3.86 -6.03
C CYS A 5 57.76 5.14 -5.53
N GLN A 6 57.86 6.27 -6.24
CA GLN A 6 57.15 7.48 -5.81
C GLN A 6 55.63 7.24 -5.83
N GLY A 7 54.98 7.42 -4.66
CA GLY A 7 53.53 7.18 -4.50
C GLY A 7 53.11 5.70 -4.58
N ARG A 8 54.07 4.76 -4.60
CA ARG A 8 53.79 3.33 -4.74
C ARG A 8 54.43 2.54 -3.61
N VAL A 9 53.70 1.56 -3.10
CA VAL A 9 54.26 0.62 -2.12
C VAL A 9 55.00 -0.50 -2.85
N PRO A 10 56.27 -0.77 -2.49
CA PRO A 10 57.02 -1.83 -3.13
C PRO A 10 56.45 -3.18 -2.68
N VAL A 11 56.27 -4.09 -3.63
CA VAL A 11 55.77 -5.46 -3.41
C VAL A 11 56.81 -6.44 -3.96
N GLY A 12 57.04 -7.54 -3.26
CA GLY A 12 58.06 -8.50 -3.67
C GLY A 12 57.60 -9.31 -4.87
N VAL A 13 58.50 -9.60 -5.81
CA VAL A 13 58.21 -10.56 -6.87
C VAL A 13 57.77 -11.89 -6.25
N ASP A 14 56.60 -12.36 -6.65
CA ASP A 14 56.03 -13.66 -6.33
C ASP A 14 55.70 -14.36 -7.65
N SER A 15 56.74 -14.87 -8.31
CA SER A 15 56.63 -15.50 -9.62
C SER A 15 55.74 -16.74 -9.65
N LEU A 16 55.50 -17.35 -8.48
CA LEU A 16 54.61 -18.51 -8.33
C LEU A 16 53.19 -18.10 -7.90
N GLY A 17 52.96 -16.84 -7.55
CA GLY A 17 51.65 -16.30 -7.17
C GLY A 17 51.04 -16.92 -5.91
N LEU A 18 51.87 -17.48 -5.02
CA LEU A 18 51.41 -18.21 -3.83
C LEU A 18 50.90 -17.30 -2.72
N ARG A 19 51.43 -16.07 -2.65
CA ARG A 19 51.09 -15.04 -1.66
C ARG A 19 50.28 -13.92 -2.29
N THR A 20 50.62 -13.53 -3.51
CA THR A 20 49.92 -12.49 -4.25
C THR A 20 49.91 -12.79 -5.74
N THR A 21 48.72 -12.80 -6.33
CA THR A 21 48.56 -13.14 -7.76
C THR A 21 48.97 -12.00 -8.69
N VAL A 22 49.27 -10.82 -8.16
CA VAL A 22 49.47 -9.59 -8.95
C VAL A 22 50.94 -9.14 -9.03
N ALA A 23 51.86 -9.90 -8.42
CA ALA A 23 53.30 -9.59 -8.37
C ALA A 23 54.16 -10.63 -9.11
N GLY A 24 53.63 -11.23 -10.19
CA GLY A 24 54.29 -12.33 -10.91
C GLY A 24 55.62 -11.98 -11.62
N GLY A 25 56.04 -10.72 -11.63
CA GLY A 25 57.25 -10.27 -12.32
C GLY A 25 57.73 -8.88 -11.89
N LEU A 26 58.99 -8.58 -12.18
CA LEU A 26 59.63 -7.31 -11.81
C LEU A 26 59.02 -6.12 -12.57
N GLY A 27 58.80 -5.01 -11.87
CA GLY A 27 58.31 -3.76 -12.44
C GLY A 27 56.80 -3.70 -12.69
N LEU A 28 56.06 -4.78 -12.41
CA LEU A 28 54.60 -4.77 -12.51
C LEU A 28 54.00 -3.77 -11.54
N THR A 29 53.06 -2.96 -12.03
CA THR A 29 52.34 -1.96 -11.22
C THR A 29 50.85 -2.25 -11.24
N GLY A 30 50.16 -1.79 -10.20
CA GLY A 30 48.72 -1.93 -10.07
C GLY A 30 48.21 -1.27 -8.80
N GLY A 31 47.06 -1.70 -8.31
CA GLY A 31 46.38 -1.09 -7.16
C GLY A 31 45.65 0.19 -7.53
N ASN A 32 44.90 0.76 -6.58
CA ASN A 32 44.15 1.98 -6.79
C ASN A 32 44.23 2.86 -5.54
N GLU A 33 44.36 4.19 -5.72
CA GLU A 33 44.35 5.13 -4.59
C GLU A 33 42.99 5.22 -3.91
N THR A 34 41.93 5.01 -4.69
CA THR A 34 40.55 5.03 -4.22
C THR A 34 39.79 3.86 -4.80
N HIS A 35 38.84 3.32 -4.03
CA HIS A 35 37.94 2.27 -4.47
C HIS A 35 36.52 2.60 -4.04
N THR A 36 35.61 2.77 -5.00
CA THR A 36 34.18 2.93 -4.73
C THR A 36 33.54 1.54 -4.64
N ILE A 37 32.89 1.25 -3.52
CA ILE A 37 32.21 -0.01 -3.29
C ILE A 37 30.95 -0.06 -4.17
N ALA A 38 30.88 -1.04 -5.07
CA ALA A 38 29.69 -1.34 -5.84
C ALA A 38 28.72 -2.22 -5.04
N VAL A 39 27.42 -2.17 -5.37
CA VAL A 39 26.39 -2.98 -4.68
C VAL A 39 26.76 -4.47 -4.67
N ASN A 40 27.29 -5.00 -5.79
CA ASN A 40 27.70 -6.39 -5.88
C ASN A 40 28.89 -6.78 -4.97
N GLN A 41 29.62 -5.80 -4.41
CA GLN A 41 30.72 -6.00 -3.45
C GLN A 41 30.24 -5.96 -2.00
N LEU A 42 28.97 -5.61 -1.77
CA LEU A 42 28.36 -5.75 -0.46
C LEU A 42 27.97 -7.21 -0.23
N PRO A 43 28.03 -7.70 1.03
CA PRO A 43 27.43 -8.99 1.39
C PRO A 43 25.97 -9.05 0.95
N SER A 44 25.53 -10.26 0.58
CA SER A 44 24.12 -10.48 0.26
C SER A 44 23.28 -10.17 1.49
N HIS A 45 22.33 -9.26 1.32
CA HIS A 45 21.36 -8.90 2.33
C HIS A 45 19.98 -8.79 1.69
N SER A 46 18.95 -9.17 2.42
CA SER A 46 17.56 -8.99 2.04
C SER A 46 16.85 -8.19 3.10
N HIS A 47 15.90 -7.39 2.67
CA HIS A 47 14.90 -6.88 3.59
C HIS A 47 13.80 -7.92 3.66
N ASP A 48 13.49 -8.40 4.86
CA ASP A 48 12.23 -9.13 5.03
C ASP A 48 11.06 -8.15 4.82
N ILE A 49 9.84 -8.65 4.65
CA ILE A 49 8.59 -7.84 4.56
C ILE A 49 8.35 -7.03 5.88
N GLY A 50 9.24 -7.19 6.87
CA GLY A 50 9.23 -6.64 8.21
C GLY A 50 8.52 -5.30 8.39
N SER A 51 7.46 -5.32 9.22
CA SER A 51 6.63 -4.21 9.72
C SER A 51 5.73 -3.47 8.74
N ILE A 52 5.59 -3.95 7.49
CA ILE A 52 4.53 -3.49 6.61
C ILE A 52 3.18 -4.05 7.13
N SER A 53 2.64 -3.45 8.20
CA SER A 53 1.30 -3.73 8.66
C SER A 53 0.32 -2.95 7.79
N MET A 54 -0.45 -3.64 6.96
CA MET A 54 -1.60 -3.03 6.31
C MET A 54 -2.64 -2.73 7.38
N SER A 55 -2.99 -1.46 7.59
CA SER A 55 -4.24 -1.15 8.27
C SER A 55 -5.38 -1.57 7.34
N LEU A 56 -5.88 -2.80 7.53
CA LEU A 56 -6.99 -3.41 6.78
C LEU A 56 -8.32 -2.70 6.98
N SER A 57 -8.33 -1.55 7.66
CA SER A 57 -9.53 -0.81 8.02
C SER A 57 -9.29 0.67 7.79
N GLY A 58 -9.32 1.07 6.51
CA GLY A 58 -9.59 2.47 6.17
C GLY A 58 -10.91 2.88 6.82
N ASN A 59 -10.91 4.02 7.51
CA ASN A 59 -12.13 4.61 8.07
C ASN A 59 -13.15 4.77 6.94
N HIS A 60 -14.32 4.15 7.07
CA HIS A 60 -15.42 4.35 6.13
C HIS A 60 -16.62 4.91 6.87
N TYR A 61 -17.39 5.73 6.15
CA TYR A 61 -18.65 6.28 6.62
C TYR A 61 -19.77 5.67 5.81
N HIS A 62 -20.83 5.24 6.48
CA HIS A 62 -22.09 4.94 5.82
C HIS A 62 -22.88 6.23 5.65
N SER A 63 -23.40 6.46 4.45
CA SER A 63 -24.47 7.44 4.24
C SER A 63 -25.79 6.69 4.17
N ILE A 64 -26.79 7.18 4.89
CA ILE A 64 -28.16 6.69 4.79
C ILE A 64 -28.86 7.61 3.80
N ASN A 65 -29.37 7.04 2.70
CA ASN A 65 -30.32 7.71 1.84
C ASN A 65 -31.72 7.32 2.32
N ASP A 66 -32.36 8.20 3.08
CA ASP A 66 -33.79 8.11 3.43
C ASP A 66 -34.54 9.17 2.60
N PRO A 67 -35.18 8.79 1.48
CA PRO A 67 -35.96 9.72 0.66
C PRO A 67 -37.18 10.32 1.36
N GLY A 68 -37.44 9.96 2.63
CA GLY A 68 -38.53 10.47 3.45
C GLY A 68 -39.65 9.44 3.57
N HIS A 69 -40.09 9.17 4.79
CA HIS A 69 -41.13 8.19 5.11
C HIS A 69 -42.55 8.80 5.07
N ASN A 70 -43.56 7.96 4.79
CA ASN A 70 -44.96 8.37 4.80
C ASN A 70 -45.59 8.10 6.18
N HIS A 71 -46.30 9.08 6.73
CA HIS A 71 -47.15 8.89 7.90
C HIS A 71 -48.54 8.47 7.44
N GLY A 72 -48.75 7.16 7.29
CA GLY A 72 -50.08 6.62 7.05
C GLY A 72 -50.97 6.82 8.27
N GLY A 73 -52.13 7.43 8.07
CA GLY A 73 -53.19 7.56 9.07
C GLY A 73 -54.53 7.91 8.41
N ILE A 74 -55.62 7.53 9.05
CA ILE A 74 -56.97 8.01 8.70
C ILE A 74 -57.12 9.38 9.37
N THR A 75 -57.31 10.45 8.59
CA THR A 75 -57.87 11.68 9.16
C THR A 75 -59.36 11.42 9.33
N GLY A 76 -59.78 11.37 10.59
CA GLY A 76 -61.06 10.81 11.06
C GLY A 76 -62.29 11.09 10.20
N SER A 77 -63.25 10.16 10.27
CA SER A 77 -64.55 10.31 9.63
C SER A 77 -65.39 11.32 10.43
N SER A 78 -65.86 12.38 9.77
CA SER A 78 -66.92 13.22 10.32
C SER A 78 -68.26 12.53 10.09
N GLY A 79 -68.79 11.91 11.14
CA GLY A 79 -70.21 11.53 11.17
C GLY A 79 -71.04 12.80 11.29
N PHE A 80 -72.07 12.96 10.46
CA PHE A 80 -73.10 13.95 10.74
C PHE A 80 -73.75 13.58 12.07
N LEU A 81 -73.62 14.44 13.08
CA LEU A 81 -74.42 14.32 14.30
C LEU A 81 -75.88 14.30 13.88
N ASN A 82 -76.61 13.26 14.30
CA ASN A 82 -78.04 13.12 14.07
C ASN A 82 -78.77 14.27 14.81
N GLY A 83 -78.90 15.41 14.12
CA GLY A 83 -79.78 16.47 14.54
C GLY A 83 -81.18 16.10 14.08
N ASN A 84 -82.11 15.88 15.02
CA ASN A 84 -83.53 15.73 14.75
C ASN A 84 -84.13 17.05 14.21
N GLY A 85 -83.78 17.41 12.97
CA GLY A 85 -84.53 18.36 12.17
C GLY A 85 -85.68 17.62 11.50
N ARG A 86 -86.93 18.03 11.77
CA ARG A 86 -88.11 17.52 11.05
C ARG A 86 -88.02 17.96 9.58
N TRP A 87 -87.42 17.14 8.74
CA TRP A 87 -87.55 17.27 7.29
C TRP A 87 -88.93 16.72 6.93
N ASN A 88 -89.85 17.61 6.55
CA ASN A 88 -91.15 17.21 6.04
C ASN A 88 -90.94 16.36 4.79
N ALA A 89 -91.23 15.06 4.89
CA ALA A 89 -91.20 14.17 3.75
C ALA A 89 -92.31 14.58 2.75
N GLY A 90 -91.92 15.33 1.72
CA GLY A 90 -92.65 15.32 0.46
C GLY A 90 -92.69 13.87 -0.05
N LYS A 91 -93.86 13.47 -0.57
CA LYS A 91 -94.10 12.13 -1.09
C LYS A 91 -93.03 11.81 -2.13
N ASP A 92 -92.45 10.62 -2.01
CA ASP A 92 -91.45 9.97 -2.87
C ASP A 92 -89.97 10.21 -2.46
N GLY A 93 -89.44 9.30 -1.63
CA GLY A 93 -87.99 9.03 -1.61
C GLY A 93 -87.36 8.75 -0.26
N TRP A 94 -87.46 7.50 0.22
CA TRP A 94 -86.45 6.96 1.14
C TRP A 94 -85.20 6.64 0.33
N ARG A 95 -84.14 7.45 0.47
CA ARG A 95 -82.73 7.05 0.35
C ARG A 95 -81.90 8.06 1.13
N ILE A 96 -81.70 7.84 2.44
CA ILE A 96 -80.44 8.30 3.02
C ILE A 96 -79.37 7.34 2.49
N GLY A 97 -78.76 7.72 1.38
CA GLY A 97 -77.51 7.11 0.98
C GLY A 97 -76.51 7.44 2.08
N GLU A 98 -76.27 6.49 2.97
CA GLU A 98 -75.18 6.53 3.95
C GLU A 98 -73.86 6.46 3.19
N GLY A 99 -73.47 7.60 2.62
CA GLY A 99 -72.20 7.76 1.92
C GLY A 99 -71.10 7.98 2.95
N THR A 100 -70.56 6.91 3.52
CA THR A 100 -69.32 6.98 4.29
C THR A 100 -68.20 7.37 3.32
N HIS A 101 -67.76 8.62 3.35
CA HIS A 101 -66.56 9.02 2.61
C HIS A 101 -65.35 8.83 3.54
N SER A 102 -64.35 8.11 3.05
CA SER A 102 -63.11 7.86 3.75
C SER A 102 -61.95 8.42 2.95
N HIS A 103 -61.00 9.06 3.63
CA HIS A 103 -59.72 9.43 3.03
C HIS A 103 -58.72 8.32 3.34
N SER A 104 -58.21 7.68 2.30
CA SER A 104 -57.15 6.67 2.39
C SER A 104 -55.82 7.32 2.01
N ILE A 105 -54.84 7.28 2.91
CA ILE A 105 -53.45 7.59 2.58
C ILE A 105 -52.75 6.26 2.22
N PRO A 106 -52.21 6.10 0.99
CA PRO A 106 -51.58 4.85 0.56
C PRO A 106 -50.43 4.41 1.47
N THR A 107 -50.42 3.14 1.89
CA THR A 107 -49.40 2.54 2.77
C THR A 107 -48.17 2.06 1.99
N GLY A 108 -47.58 2.95 1.18
CA GLY A 108 -46.29 2.66 0.55
C GLY A 108 -45.15 2.72 1.57
N TYR A 109 -44.28 1.72 1.57
CA TYR A 109 -43.00 1.79 2.26
C TYR A 109 -42.01 2.63 1.45
N THR A 110 -41.13 3.39 2.11
CA THR A 110 -40.02 4.05 1.43
C THR A 110 -38.81 3.12 1.38
N GLY A 111 -38.23 3.01 0.19
CA GLY A 111 -37.13 2.09 -0.12
C GLY A 111 -35.81 2.57 0.44
N ILE A 112 -35.70 2.57 1.78
CA ILE A 112 -34.44 2.85 2.48
C ILE A 112 -33.45 1.76 2.08
N SER A 113 -32.36 2.16 1.42
CA SER A 113 -31.29 1.24 1.02
C SER A 113 -29.99 1.65 1.71
N MET A 114 -29.31 0.67 2.30
CA MET A 114 -27.91 0.80 2.67
C MET A 114 -27.08 0.14 1.56
N ASN A 115 -26.26 0.92 0.86
CA ASN A 115 -25.33 0.34 -0.09
C ASN A 115 -24.22 -0.38 0.68
N ASN A 116 -24.01 -1.67 0.40
CA ASN A 116 -22.90 -2.43 0.97
C ASN A 116 -21.59 -1.77 0.52
N ALA A 117 -20.71 -1.47 1.48
CA ALA A 117 -19.40 -0.89 1.16
C ALA A 117 -18.67 -1.81 0.17
N GLY A 118 -18.25 -1.24 -0.96
CA GLY A 118 -17.46 -1.97 -1.95
C GLY A 118 -16.15 -2.44 -1.32
N SER A 119 -15.89 -3.75 -1.38
CA SER A 119 -14.59 -4.32 -1.07
C SER A 119 -13.54 -3.62 -1.94
N HIS A 120 -12.55 -2.98 -1.31
CA HIS A 120 -11.41 -2.44 -2.04
C HIS A 120 -10.11 -2.96 -1.45
N SER A 121 -9.09 -3.02 -2.29
CA SER A 121 -7.76 -3.49 -1.96
C SER A 121 -6.76 -2.34 -2.08
N HIS A 122 -5.79 -2.30 -1.18
CA HIS A 122 -4.59 -1.50 -1.38
C HIS A 122 -3.54 -2.35 -2.11
N THR A 123 -3.05 -1.86 -3.24
CA THR A 123 -1.87 -2.45 -3.90
C THR A 123 -0.63 -1.83 -3.27
N LEU A 124 0.21 -2.65 -2.65
CA LEU A 124 1.55 -2.23 -2.26
C LEU A 124 2.57 -2.82 -3.23
N SER A 125 3.46 -1.98 -3.74
CA SER A 125 4.51 -2.38 -4.68
C SER A 125 5.89 -1.89 -4.18
N GLY A 126 6.86 -2.80 -4.14
CA GLY A 126 8.26 -2.54 -3.80
C GLY A 126 9.08 -3.83 -3.89
N GLU A 127 10.39 -3.71 -4.12
CA GLU A 127 11.32 -4.83 -4.18
C GLU A 127 12.02 -5.00 -2.83
N THR A 128 11.80 -6.14 -2.15
CA THR A 128 12.52 -6.51 -0.93
C THR A 128 13.50 -7.67 -1.16
N GLY A 129 13.76 -8.00 -2.43
CA GLY A 129 14.65 -9.09 -2.82
C GLY A 129 16.08 -8.92 -2.27
N SER A 130 16.83 -10.03 -2.24
CA SER A 130 18.24 -10.00 -1.87
C SER A 130 19.04 -9.12 -2.83
N VAL A 131 19.84 -8.22 -2.28
CA VAL A 131 20.79 -7.37 -3.01
C VAL A 131 22.20 -7.58 -2.45
N GLY A 132 23.19 -7.31 -3.30
CA GLY A 132 24.59 -7.63 -3.02
C GLY A 132 24.94 -9.08 -3.34
N ASP A 133 26.13 -9.27 -3.90
CA ASP A 133 26.64 -10.57 -4.36
C ASP A 133 27.85 -11.04 -3.55
N GLY A 134 28.37 -10.22 -2.62
CA GLY A 134 29.59 -10.50 -1.87
C GLY A 134 30.85 -10.65 -2.74
N LYS A 135 30.89 -10.06 -3.94
CA LYS A 135 32.05 -10.14 -4.83
C LYS A 135 33.26 -9.47 -4.18
N LYS A 136 34.42 -10.08 -4.37
CA LYS A 136 35.71 -9.56 -3.90
C LYS A 136 35.99 -8.20 -4.53
N PHE A 137 36.69 -7.35 -3.79
CA PHE A 137 37.25 -6.09 -4.27
C PHE A 137 38.73 -5.99 -3.91
N SER A 138 39.46 -5.13 -4.63
CA SER A 138 40.89 -4.92 -4.36
C SER A 138 41.06 -4.01 -3.15
N LEU A 139 41.95 -4.41 -2.23
CA LEU A 139 42.43 -3.57 -1.12
C LEU A 139 43.88 -3.12 -1.34
N MET A 140 44.46 -3.44 -2.51
CA MET A 140 45.84 -3.04 -2.78
C MET A 140 45.90 -1.56 -3.14
N GLN A 141 46.63 -0.82 -2.31
CA GLN A 141 47.14 0.51 -2.64
C GLN A 141 48.02 0.47 -3.90
N PRO A 142 48.28 1.61 -4.56
CA PRO A 142 49.18 1.65 -5.70
C PRO A 142 50.52 1.00 -5.36
N TYR A 143 50.96 0.06 -6.21
CA TYR A 143 52.17 -0.71 -5.95
C TYR A 143 53.08 -0.81 -7.17
N GLN A 144 54.33 -1.16 -6.92
CA GLN A 144 55.30 -1.60 -7.92
C GLN A 144 56.02 -2.85 -7.41
N THR A 145 56.19 -3.82 -8.29
CA THR A 145 56.86 -5.07 -7.94
C THR A 145 58.38 -4.92 -8.07
N VAL A 146 59.12 -5.27 -7.01
CA VAL A 146 60.58 -5.16 -6.93
C VAL A 146 61.19 -6.47 -6.43
N ASN A 147 62.48 -6.68 -6.72
CA ASN A 147 63.25 -7.74 -6.09
C ASN A 147 63.75 -7.28 -4.72
N TYR A 148 63.66 -8.15 -3.72
CA TYR A 148 64.30 -7.95 -2.41
C TYR A 148 65.36 -9.00 -2.19
N ILE A 149 66.45 -8.63 -1.52
CA ILE A 149 67.32 -9.61 -0.86
C ILE A 149 66.66 -9.91 0.47
N ILE A 150 66.11 -11.12 0.59
CA ILE A 150 65.53 -11.61 1.84
C ILE A 150 66.60 -12.49 2.48
N TYR A 151 67.15 -12.04 3.61
CA TYR A 151 67.95 -12.91 4.47
C TYR A 151 67.00 -13.67 5.40
N THR A 152 67.12 -14.98 5.44
CA THR A 152 66.38 -15.85 6.37
C THR A 152 67.42 -16.65 7.16
N ASP A 153 67.29 -16.68 8.49
CA ASP A 153 68.12 -17.48 9.38
C ASP A 153 67.93 -18.99 9.18
#